data_AF-A0A7C1AVL2-F1
#
_entry.id   AF-A0A7C1AVL2-F1
#
_cell.length_a   1.000
_cell.length_b   1.000
_cell.length_c   1.000
_cell.angle_alpha   90.00
_cell.angle_beta   90.00
_cell.angle_gamma   90.00
#
_symmetry.space_group_name_H-M   'P 1'
#
loop_
_entity.id
_entity.type
_entity.pdbx_description
1 polymer ?
#
loop_
_entity_poly.entity_id
_entity_poly.type
_entity_poly.pdbx_seq_one_letter_code
_entity_poly.pdbx_strand_id
1 'polypeptide(L)'
;MITVFTPYQTVLAKMISTETVIEAGKAHEARMYVNSVLAREDVMASLLSQGIDMTEAKARVDNLTDSEIVSLADQIETAPAGGGAIGIIVGAAVVVFIVLVVTDVLGYTDIFPFIKK
;
A
#
# COMPACT_ATOMS: atom_id res chain seq x y z
N MET A 1 31.43 60.63 2.02
CA MET A 1 30.76 59.70 1.08
C MET A 1 31.29 58.31 1.38
N ILE A 2 30.53 57.50 2.14
CA ILE A 2 30.93 56.15 2.58
C ILE A 2 30.31 55.12 1.63
N THR A 3 31.15 54.32 0.97
CA THR A 3 30.74 53.22 0.10
C THR A 3 30.66 51.92 0.91
N VAL A 4 29.45 51.37 1.03
CA VAL A 4 29.20 50.07 1.65
C VAL A 4 29.42 48.97 0.61
N PHE A 5 30.33 48.03 0.89
CA PHE A 5 30.50 46.80 0.11
C PHE A 5 29.61 45.71 0.70
N THR A 6 28.53 45.35 0.02
CA THR A 6 27.75 44.14 0.32
C THR A 6 28.38 42.94 -0.41
N PRO A 7 28.78 41.87 0.29
CA PRO A 7 29.23 40.65 -0.37
C PRO A 7 28.05 39.98 -1.06
N TYR A 8 28.15 39.80 -2.38
CA TYR A 8 27.22 38.97 -3.14
C TYR A 8 27.46 37.50 -2.79
N GLN A 9 26.42 36.79 -2.32
CA GLN A 9 26.50 35.35 -2.14
C GLN A 9 26.47 34.66 -3.51
N THR A 10 27.54 33.95 -3.85
CA THR A 10 27.61 33.10 -5.04
C THR A 10 26.70 31.89 -4.84
N VAL A 11 25.65 31.77 -5.65
CA VAL A 11 24.84 30.55 -5.72
C VAL A 11 25.65 29.48 -6.46
N LEU A 12 26.01 28.40 -5.76
CA LEU A 12 26.70 27.26 -6.37
C LEU A 12 25.66 26.38 -7.08
N ALA A 13 25.65 26.41 -8.42
CA ALA A 13 24.96 25.41 -9.22
C ALA A 13 25.75 24.09 -9.12
N LYS A 14 25.36 23.23 -8.19
CA LYS A 14 25.91 21.87 -8.06
C LYS A 14 25.37 21.02 -9.22
N MET A 15 26.24 20.30 -9.93
CA MET A 15 25.81 19.29 -10.89
C MET A 15 25.03 18.20 -10.15
N ILE A 16 23.78 17.97 -10.54
CA ILE A 16 22.94 16.89 -10.03
C ILE A 16 23.21 15.66 -10.91
N SER A 17 23.52 14.53 -10.28
CA SER A 17 23.76 13.29 -11.01
C SER A 17 22.43 12.71 -11.50
N THR A 18 22.45 11.96 -12.61
CA THR A 18 21.25 11.30 -13.16
C THR A 18 20.59 10.39 -12.11
N GLU A 19 21.39 9.76 -11.25
CA GLU A 19 20.94 8.91 -10.16
C GLU A 19 20.07 9.67 -9.17
N THR A 20 20.40 10.94 -8.88
CA THR A 20 19.60 11.78 -7.98
C THR A 20 18.22 12.09 -8.57
N VAL A 21 18.16 12.26 -9.91
CA VAL A 21 16.88 12.47 -10.63
C VAL A 21 16.05 11.20 -10.66
N ILE A 22 16.69 10.03 -10.86
CA ILE A 22 16.02 8.73 -10.84
C ILE A 22 15.42 8.46 -9.45
N GLU A 23 16.17 8.73 -8.38
CA GLU A 23 15.71 8.48 -7.01
C GLU A 23 14.53 9.38 -6.62
N ALA A 24 14.57 10.65 -7.02
CA ALA A 24 13.44 11.56 -6.86
C ALA A 24 12.19 11.09 -7.64
N GLY A 25 12.38 10.50 -8.82
CA GLY A 25 11.31 9.88 -9.60
C GLY A 25 10.64 8.71 -8.88
N LYS A 26 11.43 7.83 -8.26
CA LYS A 26 10.91 6.71 -7.46
C LYS A 26 10.14 7.19 -6.23
N ALA A 27 10.65 8.19 -5.52
CA ALA A 27 9.95 8.76 -4.37
C ALA A 27 8.59 9.36 -4.75
N HIS A 28 8.50 10.00 -5.92
CA HIS A 28 7.25 10.50 -6.44
C HIS A 28 6.25 9.36 -6.75
N GLU A 29 6.71 8.30 -7.41
CA GLU A 29 5.90 7.12 -7.69
C GLU A 29 5.41 6.44 -6.40
N ALA A 30 6.31 6.22 -5.44
CA ALA A 30 5.98 5.66 -4.12
C ALA A 30 4.91 6.51 -3.41
N ARG A 31 5.03 7.84 -3.45
CA ARG A 31 4.03 8.74 -2.86
C ARG A 31 2.66 8.64 -3.54
N MET A 32 2.61 8.49 -4.85
CA MET A 32 1.35 8.25 -5.57
C MET A 32 0.75 6.90 -5.19
N TYR A 33 1.58 5.85 -5.11
CA TYR A 33 1.15 4.52 -4.71
C TYR A 33 0.56 4.52 -3.29
N VAL A 34 1.28 5.05 -2.30
CA VAL A 34 0.80 5.12 -0.91
C VAL A 34 -0.51 5.91 -0.81
N ASN A 35 -0.63 7.02 -1.54
CA ASN A 35 -1.88 7.79 -1.58
C ASN A 35 -3.05 7.01 -2.20
N SER A 36 -2.79 6.19 -3.22
CA SER A 36 -3.81 5.32 -3.83
C SER A 36 -4.30 4.25 -2.85
N VAL A 37 -3.39 3.69 -2.04
CA VAL A 37 -3.74 2.71 -1.00
C VAL A 37 -4.57 3.36 0.10
N LEU A 38 -4.16 4.54 0.58
CA LEU A 38 -4.93 5.29 1.58
C LEU A 38 -6.32 5.71 1.08
N ALA A 39 -6.52 5.83 -0.23
CA ALA A 39 -7.82 6.17 -0.80
C ALA A 39 -8.81 5.00 -0.85
N ARG A 40 -8.38 3.76 -0.54
CA ARG A 40 -9.27 2.61 -0.54
C ARG A 40 -10.18 2.61 0.69
N GLU A 41 -11.45 2.30 0.49
CA GLU A 41 -12.48 2.30 1.55
C GLU A 41 -12.13 1.36 2.72
N ASP A 42 -11.54 0.20 2.45
CA ASP A 42 -11.16 -0.77 3.47
C ASP A 42 -9.99 -0.28 4.34
N VAL A 43 -9.02 0.41 3.73
CA VAL A 43 -7.91 1.05 4.44
C VAL A 43 -8.43 2.22 5.28
N MET A 44 -9.32 3.04 4.73
CA MET A 44 -9.96 4.14 5.47
C MET A 44 -10.70 3.63 6.69
N ALA A 45 -11.54 2.60 6.53
CA ALA A 45 -12.28 2.00 7.64
C ALA A 45 -11.35 1.42 8.72
N SER A 46 -10.25 0.79 8.30
CA SER A 46 -9.24 0.26 9.23
C SER A 46 -8.53 1.38 10.01
N LEU A 47 -8.13 2.47 9.36
CA LEU A 47 -7.50 3.61 10.03
C LEU A 47 -8.46 4.32 10.99
N LEU A 48 -9.71 4.52 10.59
CA LEU A 48 -10.76 5.08 11.44
C LEU A 48 -11.02 4.19 12.67
N SER A 49 -11.02 2.86 12.50
CA SER A 49 -11.16 1.92 13.62
C SER A 49 -10.03 2.00 14.65
N GLN A 50 -8.85 2.46 14.21
CA GLN A 50 -7.68 2.71 15.05
C GLN A 50 -7.67 4.15 15.63
N GLY A 51 -8.69 4.96 15.32
CA GLY A 51 -8.80 6.34 15.78
C GLY A 51 -7.99 7.35 14.98
N ILE A 52 -7.53 7.00 13.77
CA ILE A 52 -6.74 7.86 12.89
C ILE A 52 -7.66 8.49 11.84
N ASP A 53 -7.67 9.82 11.75
CA ASP A 53 -8.38 10.54 10.68
C ASP A 53 -7.60 10.46 9.37
N MET A 54 -8.32 10.41 8.24
CA MET A 54 -7.72 10.39 6.91
C MET A 54 -6.92 11.64 6.58
N THR A 55 -7.35 12.80 7.07
CA THR A 55 -6.64 14.07 6.93
C THR A 55 -5.29 14.01 7.63
N GLU A 56 -5.24 13.42 8.83
CA GLU A 56 -4.00 13.23 9.58
C GLU A 56 -3.08 12.23 8.89
N ALA A 57 -3.62 11.11 8.40
CA ALA A 57 -2.85 10.10 7.68
C ALA A 57 -2.17 10.69 6.42
N LYS A 58 -2.89 11.50 5.65
CA LYS A 58 -2.33 12.20 4.49
C LYS A 58 -1.26 13.21 4.88
N ALA A 59 -1.50 14.00 5.92
CA ALA A 59 -0.51 14.94 6.44
C ALA A 59 0.79 14.22 6.88
N ARG A 60 0.70 13.03 7.45
CA ARG A 60 1.88 12.23 7.80
C ARG A 60 2.65 11.79 6.56
N VAL A 61 1.97 11.27 5.55
CA VAL A 61 2.59 10.90 4.27
C VAL A 61 3.30 12.11 3.65
N ASP A 62 2.67 13.27 3.65
CA ASP A 62 3.24 14.52 3.10
C ASP A 62 4.50 14.99 3.84
N ASN A 63 4.64 14.63 5.12
CA ASN A 63 5.82 14.94 5.92
C ASN A 63 6.95 13.89 5.81
N LEU A 64 6.73 12.76 5.14
CA LEU A 64 7.77 11.74 4.96
C LEU A 64 8.84 12.20 3.96
N THR A 65 10.09 11.85 4.26
CA THR A 65 11.21 12.02 3.33
C THR A 65 11.11 11.05 2.15
N ASP A 66 11.83 11.36 1.08
CA ASP A 66 11.85 10.54 -0.14
C ASP A 66 12.28 9.09 0.12
N SER A 67 13.25 8.85 1.02
CA SER A 67 13.67 7.50 1.39
C SER A 67 12.63 6.76 2.24
N GLU A 68 11.94 7.48 3.13
CA GLU A 68 10.93 6.88 4.01
C GLU A 68 9.67 6.50 3.23
N ILE A 69 9.25 7.30 2.26
CA ILE A 69 8.07 6.99 1.45
C ILE A 69 8.30 5.77 0.54
N VAL A 70 9.51 5.62 0.01
CA VAL A 70 9.91 4.42 -0.77
C VAL A 70 9.90 3.19 0.14
N SER A 71 10.53 3.27 1.32
CA SER A 71 10.51 2.15 2.26
C SER A 71 9.10 1.78 2.75
N LEU A 72 8.22 2.78 2.91
CA LEU A 72 6.82 2.55 3.26
C LEU A 72 6.06 1.87 2.12
N ALA A 73 6.26 2.28 0.88
CA ALA A 73 5.65 1.65 -0.29
C ALA A 73 6.04 0.16 -0.37
N ASP A 74 7.34 -0.15 -0.23
CA ASP A 74 7.84 -1.52 -0.21
C ASP A 74 7.20 -2.35 0.92
N GLN A 75 7.04 -1.76 2.10
CA GLN A 75 6.38 -2.43 3.24
C GLN A 75 4.90 -2.69 2.96
N ILE A 76 4.19 -1.80 2.28
CA ILE A 76 2.77 -1.99 1.93
C ILE A 76 2.62 -3.06 0.86
N GLU A 77 3.52 -3.12 -0.13
CA GLU A 77 3.53 -4.17 -1.15
C GLU A 77 3.83 -5.55 -0.57
N THR A 78 4.76 -5.60 0.38
CA THR A 78 5.16 -6.86 1.03
C THR A 78 4.31 -7.22 2.24
N ALA A 79 3.49 -6.29 2.74
CA ALA A 79 2.55 -6.56 3.81
C ALA A 79 1.57 -7.64 3.35
N PRO A 80 1.31 -8.67 4.18
CA PRO A 80 0.30 -9.68 3.86
C PRO A 80 -1.07 -9.00 3.76
N ALA A 81 -1.49 -8.65 2.55
CA ALA A 81 -2.73 -7.94 2.27
C ALA A 81 -3.93 -8.84 2.60
N GLY A 82 -4.32 -8.93 3.88
CA GLY A 82 -5.56 -9.56 4.38
C GLY A 82 -5.75 -11.06 4.09
N GLY A 83 -4.94 -11.65 3.22
CA GLY A 83 -4.92 -13.05 2.85
C GLY A 83 -3.54 -13.61 3.17
N GLY A 84 -3.15 -13.58 4.44
CA GLY A 84 -2.03 -14.40 4.90
C GLY A 84 -2.25 -15.87 4.51
N ALA A 85 -1.23 -16.73 4.68
CA ALA A 85 -1.36 -18.16 4.36
C ALA A 85 -2.67 -18.78 4.88
N ILE A 86 -3.13 -18.34 6.05
CA ILE A 86 -4.42 -18.71 6.65
C ILE A 86 -5.62 -18.31 5.76
N GLY A 87 -5.67 -17.07 5.28
CA GLY A 87 -6.76 -16.60 4.40
C GLY A 87 -6.79 -17.35 3.07
N ILE A 88 -5.62 -17.68 2.51
CA ILE A 88 -5.51 -18.50 1.30
C ILE A 88 -6.03 -19.92 1.55
N ILE A 89 -5.62 -20.54 2.67
CA ILE A 89 -6.06 -21.89 3.04
C ILE A 89 -7.57 -21.92 3.28
N VAL A 90 -8.10 -20.97 4.05
CA VAL A 90 -9.54 -20.89 4.33
C VAL A 90 -10.32 -20.62 3.05
N GLY A 91 -9.87 -19.69 2.21
CA GLY A 91 -10.49 -19.41 0.91
C GLY A 91 -10.52 -20.64 0.01
N ALA A 92 -9.39 -21.35 -0.12
CA ALA A 92 -9.32 -22.58 -0.89
C ALA A 92 -10.23 -23.68 -0.32
N ALA A 93 -10.28 -23.85 1.00
CA ALA A 93 -11.16 -24.82 1.65
C ALA A 93 -12.64 -24.53 1.39
N VAL A 94 -13.05 -23.25 1.46
CA VAL A 94 -14.43 -22.83 1.16
C VAL A 94 -14.78 -23.10 -0.30
N VAL A 95 -13.89 -22.79 -1.25
CA VAL A 95 -14.10 -23.07 -2.67
C VAL A 95 -14.28 -24.58 -2.92
N VAL A 96 -13.38 -25.41 -2.37
CA VAL A 96 -13.49 -26.87 -2.48
C VAL A 96 -14.78 -27.37 -1.87
N PHE A 97 -15.15 -26.86 -0.69
CA PHE A 97 -16.42 -27.21 -0.03
C PHE A 97 -17.63 -26.89 -0.91
N ILE A 98 -17.69 -25.70 -1.52
CA ILE A 98 -18.78 -25.30 -2.42
C ILE A 98 -18.86 -26.24 -3.63
N VAL A 99 -17.72 -26.54 -4.27
CA VAL A 99 -17.67 -27.45 -5.42
C VAL A 99 -18.20 -28.83 -5.03
N LEU A 100 -17.74 -29.38 -3.89
CA LEU A 100 -18.20 -30.68 -3.41
C LEU A 100 -19.69 -30.70 -3.10
N VAL A 101 -20.24 -29.63 -2.52
CA VAL A 101 -21.68 -29.53 -2.26
C VAL A 101 -22.46 -29.54 -3.58
N VAL A 102 -22.01 -28.79 -4.59
CA VAL A 102 -22.66 -28.77 -5.91
C VAL A 102 -22.60 -30.13 -6.60
N THR A 103 -21.45 -30.81 -6.57
CA THR A 103 -21.31 -32.13 -7.20
C THR A 103 -22.10 -33.22 -6.49
N ASP A 104 -22.32 -33.08 -5.17
CA ASP A 104 -23.16 -33.99 -4.39
C ASP A 104 -24.65 -33.83 -4.73
N VAL A 105 -25.14 -32.57 -4.80
CA VAL A 105 -26.51 -32.25 -5.24
C VAL A 105 -26.78 -32.73 -6.68
N LEU A 106 -25.80 -32.64 -7.57
CA LEU A 106 -25.91 -33.15 -8.95
C LEU A 106 -25.76 -34.68 -9.05
N GLY A 107 -25.43 -35.35 -7.95
CA GLY A 107 -25.29 -36.82 -7.88
C GLY A 107 -23.99 -37.37 -8.46
N TYR A 108 -22.99 -36.52 -8.75
CA TYR A 108 -21.66 -36.97 -9.17
C TYR A 108 -20.82 -37.48 -7.99
N THR A 109 -21.09 -37.01 -6.78
CA THR A 109 -20.43 -37.42 -5.53
C THR A 109 -21.45 -37.74 -4.44
N ASP A 110 -21.01 -38.40 -3.36
CA ASP A 110 -21.79 -38.65 -2.14
C ASP A 110 -20.85 -38.52 -0.94
N ILE A 111 -20.60 -37.28 -0.54
CA ILE A 111 -19.62 -36.91 0.49
C ILE A 111 -20.35 -36.35 1.72
N PHE A 112 -21.51 -35.70 1.52
CA PHE A 112 -22.26 -34.99 2.54
C PHE A 112 -23.59 -35.70 2.86
N PRO A 113 -23.69 -36.45 3.99
CA PRO A 113 -24.84 -37.28 4.32
C PRO A 113 -26.13 -36.51 4.65
N PHE A 114 -26.05 -35.17 4.73
CA PHE A 114 -27.19 -34.29 4.95
C PHE A 114 -27.83 -33.82 3.63
N ILE A 115 -27.20 -34.05 2.48
CA ILE A 115 -27.76 -33.73 1.18
C ILE A 115 -28.63 -34.91 0.74
N LYS A 116 -29.95 -34.68 0.71
CA LYS A 116 -30.91 -35.65 0.18
C LYS A 116 -31.06 -35.41 -1.32
N LYS A 117 -30.71 -36.43 -2.11
CA LYS A 117 -30.80 -36.45 -3.57
C LYS A 117 -32.24 -36.41 -4.06
#